data_AF-A0A9X3J165-F1
#
_entry.id   AF-A0A9X3J165-F1
#
_cell.length_a   1.000
_cell.length_b   1.000
_cell.length_c   1.000
_cell.angle_alpha   90.00
_cell.angle_beta   90.00
_cell.angle_gamma   90.00
#
_symmetry.space_group_name_H-M   'P 1'
#
loop_
_entity.id
_entity.type
_entity.pdbx_description
1 polymer ?
#
loop_
_entity_poly.entity_id
_entity_poly.type
_entity_poly.pdbx_seq_one_letter_code
_entity_poly.pdbx_strand_id
1 'polypeptide(L)'
;MTAHSILRRPTRREFALGALGGAAAAVLVACGDSSGGDTDTTTGTTTGTTDGDTTSTTGGTDSTTGPTSTTGPTTGDASTSGDATTGDTTGAACGNATAWATGGTAAMTMKHCYPDPFAGGVTECVLMCETTEGPCTADTIERQDVSEGWAGLPVRLALLVVAADTCEPLANAKVEIWHTQRTGVYSGVTPSGAFCYGDDPEAENYLYFRGTQTTGSDGRVDFDTCFPGWYGGRAVHIHFRVYVDDALHATSQLFFSDDLNAEIFAGHAEYSEFGQPDTTNETDNIIGGEDDKTNYLLTVARMPDGAMLASKVIAIRSSLDQQSCATQGGGGGGGMPPPMP
;
A
#
# COMPACT_ATOMS: atom_id res chain seq x y z
N MET A 1 28.95 34.62 35.10
CA MET A 1 30.35 34.55 34.61
C MET A 1 30.69 33.06 34.55
N THR A 2 31.17 32.47 33.46
CA THR A 2 31.87 33.03 32.28
C THR A 2 31.53 32.20 31.03
N ALA A 3 31.48 32.81 29.85
CA ALA A 3 31.28 32.10 28.58
C ALA A 3 32.55 31.38 28.10
N HIS A 4 32.41 30.36 27.25
CA HIS A 4 33.48 29.84 26.39
C HIS A 4 32.94 29.51 24.99
N SER A 5 33.85 29.34 24.03
CA SER A 5 33.69 29.93 22.69
C SER A 5 34.26 29.04 21.58
N ILE A 6 33.54 28.98 20.43
CA ILE A 6 34.06 28.83 19.04
C ILE A 6 34.75 27.45 18.76
N LEU A 7 34.40 26.68 17.73
CA LEU A 7 34.91 26.82 16.35
C LEU A 7 34.14 25.92 15.34
N ARG A 8 34.12 26.34 14.07
CA ARG A 8 33.50 25.63 12.92
C ARG A 8 34.55 25.20 11.89
N ARG A 9 34.34 24.02 11.28
CA ARG A 9 34.75 23.60 9.90
C ARG A 9 36.27 23.46 9.64
N PRO A 10 36.71 22.57 8.71
CA PRO A 10 36.60 22.80 7.26
C PRO A 10 36.15 21.58 6.40
N THR A 11 35.99 21.84 5.11
CA THR A 11 35.52 20.93 4.04
C THR A 11 36.60 20.70 2.96
N ARG A 12 36.36 19.70 2.10
CA ARG A 12 37.01 19.37 0.81
C ARG A 12 38.21 18.41 0.84
N ARG A 13 38.15 17.44 -0.07
CA ARG A 13 39.30 16.85 -0.79
C ARG A 13 39.00 16.87 -2.28
N GLU A 14 40.00 17.20 -3.07
CA GLU A 14 39.96 17.26 -4.53
C GLU A 14 40.44 15.93 -5.13
N PHE A 15 40.04 15.63 -6.37
CA PHE A 15 40.64 14.55 -7.17
C PHE A 15 41.24 15.14 -8.46
N ALA A 16 42.43 14.67 -8.81
CA ALA A 16 43.25 15.21 -9.89
C ALA A 16 43.10 14.41 -11.21
N LEU A 17 43.58 15.00 -12.31
CA LEU A 17 43.39 14.55 -13.69
C LEU A 17 44.72 14.13 -14.35
N GLY A 18 44.68 13.17 -15.28
CA GLY A 18 45.78 12.79 -16.20
C GLY A 18 46.18 11.31 -16.14
N ALA A 19 46.62 10.63 -17.22
CA ALA A 19 46.84 11.06 -18.62
C ALA A 19 46.74 9.86 -19.61
N LEU A 20 46.99 10.09 -20.91
CA LEU A 20 46.64 9.21 -22.05
C LEU A 20 47.71 8.18 -22.50
N GLY A 21 47.25 7.16 -23.25
CA GLY A 21 48.01 6.44 -24.30
C GLY A 21 47.88 4.90 -24.24
N GLY A 22 47.70 4.13 -25.33
CA GLY A 22 47.42 4.45 -26.75
C GLY A 22 47.72 3.26 -27.72
N ALA A 23 46.81 3.01 -28.68
CA ALA A 23 46.97 2.12 -29.87
C ALA A 23 47.09 0.58 -29.64
N ALA A 24 46.75 -0.35 -30.56
CA ALA A 24 46.28 -0.25 -31.96
C ALA A 24 45.52 -1.52 -32.46
N ALA A 25 44.67 -1.35 -33.49
CA ALA A 25 44.32 -2.28 -34.59
C ALA A 25 43.63 -3.65 -34.32
N ALA A 26 42.98 -4.34 -35.30
CA ALA A 26 42.15 -3.98 -36.48
C ALA A 26 41.65 -5.29 -37.17
N VAL A 27 40.54 -5.22 -37.95
CA VAL A 27 39.99 -6.13 -39.02
C VAL A 27 38.45 -6.20 -38.84
N LEU A 28 37.60 -5.47 -39.61
CA LEU A 28 37.13 -5.65 -41.01
C LEU A 28 36.26 -6.92 -41.22
N VAL A 29 34.91 -6.78 -41.32
CA VAL A 29 34.07 -6.67 -42.56
C VAL A 29 33.86 -8.05 -43.23
N ALA A 30 32.68 -8.52 -43.66
CA ALA A 30 31.48 -7.96 -44.35
C ALA A 30 30.26 -8.92 -44.14
N CYS A 31 29.02 -8.79 -44.65
CA CYS A 31 28.22 -7.77 -45.37
C CYS A 31 26.72 -8.19 -45.27
N GLY A 32 25.78 -7.26 -45.45
CA GLY A 32 24.34 -7.54 -45.61
C GLY A 32 23.58 -6.26 -46.00
N ASP A 33 22.78 -6.30 -47.06
CA ASP A 33 22.34 -5.13 -47.84
C ASP A 33 20.81 -4.92 -47.85
N SER A 34 20.38 -3.77 -48.40
CA SER A 34 19.02 -3.38 -48.82
C SER A 34 18.05 -2.88 -47.74
N SER A 35 17.22 -1.85 -47.95
CA SER A 35 17.13 -0.84 -49.03
C SER A 35 16.08 0.25 -48.68
N GLY A 36 16.17 1.48 -49.22
CA GLY A 36 14.99 2.36 -49.38
C GLY A 36 15.11 3.88 -49.14
N GLY A 37 15.18 4.66 -50.23
CA GLY A 37 14.36 5.87 -50.45
C GLY A 37 14.72 7.20 -49.77
N ASP A 38 15.19 8.17 -50.56
CA ASP A 38 15.49 9.56 -50.14
C ASP A 38 14.35 10.57 -50.45
N THR A 39 14.16 11.52 -49.51
CA THR A 39 13.75 12.95 -49.63
C THR A 39 12.61 13.45 -50.52
N ASP A 40 11.74 14.30 -49.94
CA ASP A 40 11.60 15.72 -50.35
C ASP A 40 11.11 16.62 -49.17
N THR A 41 10.55 17.83 -49.42
CA THR A 41 11.01 19.03 -48.69
C THR A 41 9.92 20.09 -48.34
N THR A 42 9.89 20.58 -47.08
CA THR A 42 9.18 21.80 -46.56
C THR A 42 7.63 21.81 -46.61
N THR A 43 6.88 22.46 -45.72
CA THR A 43 7.03 23.84 -45.19
C THR A 43 6.30 24.02 -43.86
N GLY A 44 6.84 24.81 -42.93
CA GLY A 44 6.16 25.23 -41.69
C GLY A 44 6.46 26.69 -41.36
N THR A 45 5.57 27.61 -41.75
CA THR A 45 5.76 29.06 -41.59
C THR A 45 5.12 29.56 -40.30
N THR A 46 5.88 30.37 -39.56
CA THR A 46 5.42 31.13 -38.39
C THR A 46 4.52 32.30 -38.78
N THR A 47 3.55 32.64 -37.93
CA THR A 47 3.03 34.01 -37.83
C THR A 47 2.37 34.22 -36.47
N GLY A 48 2.89 35.18 -35.70
CA GLY A 48 2.15 35.78 -34.59
C GLY A 48 1.45 37.06 -35.03
N THR A 49 0.52 37.57 -34.23
CA THR A 49 -0.02 38.93 -34.37
C THR A 49 -0.36 39.47 -32.98
N THR A 50 0.03 40.71 -32.73
CA THR A 50 -0.16 41.48 -31.49
C THR A 50 -1.25 42.55 -31.64
N ASP A 51 -1.48 43.29 -30.55
CA ASP A 51 -2.31 44.51 -30.43
C ASP A 51 -3.83 44.26 -30.50
N GLY A 52 -4.71 44.93 -29.75
CA GLY A 52 -4.69 45.97 -28.71
C GLY A 52 -6.16 46.11 -28.22
N ASP A 53 -6.61 46.95 -27.28
CA ASP A 53 -6.05 48.11 -26.56
C ASP A 53 -7.03 48.49 -25.42
N THR A 54 -6.57 49.27 -24.41
CA THR A 54 -7.31 50.10 -23.42
C THR A 54 -8.55 49.55 -22.65
N THR A 55 -8.96 50.04 -21.46
CA THR A 55 -8.58 51.22 -20.66
C THR A 55 -8.71 50.93 -19.16
N SER A 56 -8.03 51.70 -18.31
CA SER A 56 -8.24 51.71 -16.84
C SER A 56 -8.64 53.10 -16.34
N THR A 57 -9.50 53.21 -15.31
CA THR A 57 -9.49 54.33 -14.33
C THR A 57 -10.39 54.12 -13.09
N THR A 58 -9.73 54.00 -11.93
CA THR A 58 -9.97 54.67 -10.62
C THR A 58 -11.35 54.91 -9.98
N GLY A 59 -11.42 54.59 -8.67
CA GLY A 59 -12.34 55.08 -7.62
C GLY A 59 -12.62 53.94 -6.61
N GLY A 60 -12.31 53.99 -5.31
CA GLY A 60 -12.39 55.10 -4.33
C GLY A 60 -13.83 55.20 -3.81
N THR A 61 -14.20 55.05 -2.53
CA THR A 61 -13.44 55.00 -1.25
C THR A 61 -14.27 54.37 -0.11
N ASP A 62 -13.60 53.80 0.89
CA ASP A 62 -13.84 53.89 2.35
C ASP A 62 -15.27 54.07 2.93
N SER A 63 -15.66 53.20 3.88
CA SER A 63 -16.09 53.61 5.24
C SER A 63 -16.40 52.42 6.16
N THR A 64 -16.05 52.58 7.44
CA THR A 64 -16.23 51.59 8.52
C THR A 64 -17.46 51.89 9.39
N THR A 65 -17.96 50.89 10.13
CA THR A 65 -18.39 50.91 11.57
C THR A 65 -19.50 49.89 11.88
N GLY A 66 -19.35 49.14 12.97
CA GLY A 66 -20.48 48.54 13.73
C GLY A 66 -20.70 49.37 15.00
N PRO A 67 -21.04 48.78 16.17
CA PRO A 67 -21.82 47.57 16.45
C PRO A 67 -23.02 47.90 17.38
N THR A 68 -23.87 46.94 17.78
CA THR A 68 -24.48 46.98 19.13
C THR A 68 -25.09 45.66 19.58
N SER A 69 -24.96 45.38 20.87
CA SER A 69 -25.69 44.35 21.61
C SER A 69 -26.75 44.98 22.50
N THR A 70 -27.75 44.22 22.93
CA THR A 70 -28.56 44.55 24.12
C THR A 70 -29.24 43.31 24.70
N THR A 71 -29.49 43.33 26.00
CA THR A 71 -29.93 42.19 26.83
C THR A 71 -31.33 42.45 27.40
N GLY A 72 -32.16 41.42 27.61
CA GLY A 72 -33.41 41.60 28.37
C GLY A 72 -34.36 40.39 28.31
N PRO A 73 -35.01 39.95 29.41
CA PRO A 73 -35.61 38.62 29.52
C PRO A 73 -37.15 38.60 29.62
N THR A 74 -37.78 37.46 29.31
CA THR A 74 -39.11 37.08 29.81
C THR A 74 -39.21 35.57 30.08
N THR A 75 -39.73 35.22 31.25
CA THR A 75 -40.09 33.87 31.67
C THR A 75 -41.39 33.38 31.01
N GLY A 76 -41.52 32.07 30.81
CA GLY A 76 -42.74 31.44 30.30
C GLY A 76 -42.66 29.92 30.41
N ASP A 77 -43.08 29.38 31.56
CA ASP A 77 -43.18 27.95 31.80
C ASP A 77 -44.49 27.39 31.21
N ALA A 78 -44.40 26.34 30.39
CA ALA A 78 -45.53 25.61 29.86
C ALA A 78 -45.13 24.17 29.50
N SER A 79 -45.29 23.27 30.47
CA SER A 79 -45.33 21.83 30.26
C SER A 79 -46.14 21.44 29.02
N THR A 80 -45.57 20.62 28.14
CA THR A 80 -46.33 19.70 27.30
C THR A 80 -45.53 18.42 27.14
N SER A 81 -45.98 17.36 27.81
CA SER A 81 -45.43 16.01 27.69
C SER A 81 -45.74 15.44 26.30
N GLY A 82 -44.89 15.76 25.32
CA GLY A 82 -44.80 15.03 24.08
C GLY A 82 -43.95 13.79 24.30
N ASP A 83 -44.58 12.62 24.27
CA ASP A 83 -43.90 11.32 24.20
C ASP A 83 -43.22 11.20 22.82
N ALA A 84 -42.10 11.90 22.68
CA ALA A 84 -41.17 11.70 21.60
C ALA A 84 -40.45 10.38 21.89
N THR A 85 -41.10 9.28 21.50
CA THR A 85 -40.39 8.05 21.19
C THR A 85 -39.27 8.46 20.23
N THR A 86 -38.04 8.54 20.74
CA THR A 86 -36.87 8.73 19.90
C THR A 86 -36.90 7.58 18.92
N GLY A 87 -37.21 7.89 17.66
CA GLY A 87 -37.12 6.94 16.57
C GLY A 87 -35.68 6.48 16.54
N ASP A 88 -35.47 5.28 17.07
CA ASP A 88 -34.27 4.50 16.84
C ASP A 88 -34.00 4.57 15.33
N THR A 89 -32.93 5.26 14.97
CA THR A 89 -32.50 5.37 13.58
C THR A 89 -32.11 3.98 13.14
N THR A 90 -33.09 3.28 12.57
CA THR A 90 -33.02 1.91 12.07
C THR A 90 -31.61 1.59 11.64
N GLY A 91 -30.90 0.77 12.44
CA GLY A 91 -29.56 0.32 12.11
C GLY A 91 -29.58 -0.19 10.69
N ALA A 92 -28.78 0.43 9.81
CA ALA A 92 -28.85 0.16 8.38
C ALA A 92 -28.67 -1.33 8.16
N ALA A 93 -29.64 -1.98 7.53
CA ALA A 93 -29.62 -3.43 7.42
C ALA A 93 -28.42 -3.85 6.56
N CYS A 94 -27.48 -4.57 7.17
CA CYS A 94 -26.32 -5.11 6.50
C CYS A 94 -26.77 -6.13 5.44
N GLY A 95 -26.83 -5.69 4.18
CA GLY A 95 -27.19 -6.51 3.03
C GLY A 95 -26.07 -7.46 2.61
N ASN A 96 -26.25 -8.13 1.48
CA ASN A 96 -25.19 -8.94 0.87
C ASN A 96 -24.87 -8.40 -0.53
N ALA A 97 -23.61 -8.00 -0.77
CA ALA A 97 -23.17 -7.66 -2.12
C ALA A 97 -23.15 -8.90 -3.01
N THR A 98 -23.53 -8.74 -4.28
CA THR A 98 -23.48 -9.80 -5.31
C THR A 98 -22.19 -9.79 -6.14
N ALA A 99 -21.42 -8.71 -6.06
CA ALA A 99 -20.16 -8.50 -6.79
C ALA A 99 -19.14 -7.78 -5.91
N TRP A 100 -17.87 -7.87 -6.27
CA TRP A 100 -16.78 -7.13 -5.65
C TRP A 100 -16.86 -5.64 -5.99
N ALA A 101 -16.39 -4.79 -5.06
CA ALA A 101 -16.38 -3.33 -5.21
C ALA A 101 -15.17 -2.84 -6.03
N THR A 102 -15.32 -1.70 -6.69
CA THR A 102 -14.25 -1.05 -7.46
C THR A 102 -13.92 0.34 -6.90
N GLY A 103 -12.78 0.92 -7.29
CA GLY A 103 -12.45 2.32 -6.99
C GLY A 103 -11.78 2.56 -5.64
N GLY A 104 -11.18 1.51 -5.05
CA GLY A 104 -10.35 1.60 -3.86
C GLY A 104 -11.11 1.79 -2.54
N THR A 105 -10.39 2.14 -1.48
CA THR A 105 -10.90 2.18 -0.09
C THR A 105 -12.04 3.17 0.12
N ALA A 106 -12.21 4.15 -0.77
CA ALA A 106 -13.34 5.07 -0.78
C ALA A 106 -14.71 4.36 -0.94
N ALA A 107 -14.76 3.17 -1.54
CA ALA A 107 -15.98 2.38 -1.68
C ALA A 107 -16.41 1.64 -0.39
N MET A 108 -15.55 1.59 0.64
CA MET A 108 -15.80 0.91 1.92
C MET A 108 -16.75 1.71 2.82
N THR A 109 -17.99 1.88 2.35
CA THR A 109 -19.02 2.74 2.95
C THR A 109 -19.79 2.06 4.08
N MET A 110 -19.72 0.72 4.19
CA MET A 110 -20.44 -0.07 5.19
C MET A 110 -19.51 -0.79 6.18
N LYS A 111 -18.36 -0.17 6.52
CA LYS A 111 -17.42 -0.64 7.58
C LYS A 111 -18.11 -1.01 8.91
N HIS A 112 -19.22 -0.37 9.26
CA HIS A 112 -20.01 -0.67 10.47
C HIS A 112 -20.72 -2.04 10.43
N CYS A 113 -20.84 -2.65 9.24
CA CYS A 113 -21.38 -3.99 9.03
C CYS A 113 -20.29 -5.07 8.94
N TYR A 114 -19.01 -4.71 9.01
CA TYR A 114 -17.94 -5.70 8.90
C TYR A 114 -17.86 -6.46 10.23
N PRO A 115 -17.96 -7.80 10.24
CA PRO A 115 -17.83 -8.57 11.47
C PRO A 115 -16.39 -8.47 12.00
N ASP A 116 -16.23 -8.68 13.30
CA ASP A 116 -14.93 -9.05 13.84
C ASP A 116 -14.65 -10.53 13.52
N PRO A 117 -13.67 -10.85 12.65
CA PRO A 117 -13.36 -12.23 12.29
C PRO A 117 -12.76 -13.03 13.46
N PHE A 118 -12.38 -12.35 14.55
CA PHE A 118 -11.76 -12.96 15.73
C PHE A 118 -12.70 -12.99 16.95
N ALA A 119 -13.99 -12.66 16.80
CA ALA A 119 -14.95 -12.56 17.91
C ALA A 119 -15.15 -13.86 18.72
N GLY A 120 -14.77 -15.02 18.16
CA GLY A 120 -14.76 -16.30 18.86
C GLY A 120 -13.55 -16.55 19.75
N GLY A 121 -12.55 -15.66 19.72
CA GLY A 121 -11.23 -15.87 20.33
C GLY A 121 -10.34 -16.83 19.53
N VAL A 122 -9.11 -17.02 20.01
CA VAL A 122 -8.13 -17.96 19.46
C VAL A 122 -7.78 -18.96 20.55
N THR A 123 -8.09 -20.25 20.35
CA THR A 123 -7.78 -21.32 21.30
C THR A 123 -6.58 -22.18 20.88
N GLU A 124 -6.27 -22.19 19.58
CA GLU A 124 -5.15 -22.89 18.98
C GLU A 124 -4.53 -21.98 17.92
N CYS A 125 -3.21 -21.99 17.83
CA CYS A 125 -2.44 -21.15 16.92
C CYS A 125 -1.13 -21.88 16.56
N VAL A 126 -0.59 -21.59 15.37
CA VAL A 126 0.65 -22.19 14.86
C VAL A 126 1.64 -21.06 14.63
N LEU A 127 2.86 -21.18 15.17
CA LEU A 127 3.94 -20.21 14.97
C LEU A 127 4.07 -19.88 13.48
N MET A 128 3.96 -18.60 13.14
CA MET A 128 4.20 -18.12 11.80
C MET A 128 5.69 -18.27 11.47
N CYS A 129 6.01 -19.11 10.49
CA CYS A 129 7.39 -19.23 10.03
C CYS A 129 7.79 -18.03 9.17
N GLU A 130 9.06 -17.66 9.27
CA GLU A 130 9.64 -16.53 8.58
C GLU A 130 9.78 -16.84 7.08
N THR A 131 9.41 -15.87 6.24
CA THR A 131 9.71 -15.90 4.79
C THR A 131 10.79 -14.88 4.47
N THR A 132 11.22 -14.82 3.21
CA THR A 132 12.06 -13.71 2.77
C THR A 132 11.32 -12.37 2.92
N GLU A 133 12.06 -11.34 3.31
CA GLU A 133 11.60 -9.95 3.30
C GLU A 133 11.35 -9.44 1.88
N GLY A 134 12.18 -9.88 0.93
CA GLY A 134 12.15 -9.41 -0.44
C GLY A 134 12.86 -8.06 -0.67
N PRO A 135 13.13 -7.71 -1.95
CA PRO A 135 13.96 -6.57 -2.33
C PRO A 135 13.27 -5.19 -2.31
N CYS A 136 11.95 -5.16 -2.06
CA CYS A 136 11.08 -4.00 -2.28
C CYS A 136 10.56 -3.38 -0.98
N THR A 137 11.40 -3.32 0.04
CA THR A 137 11.13 -2.55 1.27
C THR A 137 11.39 -1.06 1.04
N ALA A 138 10.67 -0.21 1.77
CA ALA A 138 10.80 1.24 1.79
C ALA A 138 10.29 1.75 3.15
N ASP A 139 10.43 3.04 3.43
CA ASP A 139 9.86 3.64 4.65
C ASP A 139 8.34 3.43 4.73
N THR A 140 7.81 3.26 5.94
CA THR A 140 6.37 3.15 6.20
C THR A 140 5.93 4.18 7.23
N ILE A 141 4.65 4.57 7.18
CA ILE A 141 4.06 5.54 8.10
C ILE A 141 2.86 4.94 8.84
N GLU A 142 2.58 5.44 10.04
CA GLU A 142 1.46 4.97 10.85
C GLU A 142 0.13 5.44 10.24
N ARG A 143 -0.70 4.50 9.77
CA ARG A 143 -2.02 4.76 9.19
C ARG A 143 -2.84 3.48 9.02
N GLN A 144 -4.15 3.60 9.21
CA GLN A 144 -5.11 2.53 8.88
C GLN A 144 -5.33 2.43 7.37
N ASP A 145 -5.66 3.53 6.68
CA ASP A 145 -5.81 3.53 5.22
C ASP A 145 -4.44 3.74 4.56
N VAL A 146 -3.93 2.70 3.92
CA VAL A 146 -2.64 2.71 3.24
C VAL A 146 -2.75 3.00 1.74
N SER A 147 -3.97 3.14 1.20
CA SER A 147 -4.18 3.19 -0.26
C SER A 147 -3.68 4.46 -0.94
N GLU A 148 -3.54 5.57 -0.21
CA GLU A 148 -3.32 6.92 -0.77
C GLU A 148 -4.37 7.34 -1.83
N GLY A 149 -5.54 6.69 -1.83
CA GLY A 149 -6.60 6.92 -2.82
C GLY A 149 -6.40 6.18 -4.15
N TRP A 150 -5.42 5.29 -4.26
CA TRP A 150 -5.23 4.46 -5.45
C TRP A 150 -6.34 3.42 -5.60
N ALA A 151 -6.74 3.19 -6.85
CA ALA A 151 -7.86 2.33 -7.23
C ALA A 151 -7.51 0.82 -7.16
N GLY A 152 -8.56 -0.01 -7.14
CA GLY A 152 -8.48 -1.46 -6.94
C GLY A 152 -9.65 -1.97 -6.11
N LEU A 153 -9.70 -3.29 -5.89
CA LEU A 153 -10.69 -3.95 -5.05
C LEU A 153 -10.37 -3.62 -3.58
N PRO A 154 -11.21 -2.86 -2.85
CA PRO A 154 -10.92 -2.54 -1.46
C PRO A 154 -10.89 -3.77 -0.55
N VAL A 155 -9.90 -3.80 0.33
CA VAL A 155 -9.65 -4.86 1.31
C VAL A 155 -9.53 -4.24 2.71
N ARG A 156 -10.36 -4.68 3.65
CA ARG A 156 -10.07 -4.60 5.09
C ARG A 156 -9.18 -5.78 5.45
N LEU A 157 -7.92 -5.52 5.71
CA LEU A 157 -6.97 -6.52 6.21
C LEU A 157 -6.98 -6.47 7.75
N ALA A 158 -7.59 -7.47 8.39
CA ALA A 158 -7.67 -7.60 9.83
C ALA A 158 -6.65 -8.66 10.32
N LEU A 159 -5.67 -8.23 11.12
CA LEU A 159 -4.60 -9.09 11.63
C LEU A 159 -4.65 -9.16 13.15
N LEU A 160 -4.67 -10.36 13.70
CA LEU A 160 -4.61 -10.60 15.15
C LEU A 160 -3.25 -11.19 15.50
N VAL A 161 -2.45 -10.44 16.26
CA VAL A 161 -1.13 -10.88 16.74
C VAL A 161 -1.29 -11.61 18.07
N VAL A 162 -0.76 -12.83 18.17
CA VAL A 162 -0.79 -13.65 19.39
C VAL A 162 0.58 -14.19 19.76
N ALA A 163 0.77 -14.51 21.04
CA ALA A 163 1.92 -15.27 21.54
C ALA A 163 1.79 -16.74 21.10
N ALA A 164 2.82 -17.31 20.45
CA ALA A 164 2.74 -18.66 19.89
C ALA A 164 2.76 -19.80 20.93
N ASP A 165 3.10 -19.52 22.19
CA ASP A 165 3.10 -20.49 23.29
C ASP A 165 1.83 -20.46 24.17
N THR A 166 1.03 -19.39 24.11
CA THR A 166 -0.24 -19.26 24.86
C THR A 166 -1.47 -19.03 23.98
N CYS A 167 -1.27 -18.62 22.72
CA CYS A 167 -2.28 -18.07 21.81
C CYS A 167 -3.04 -16.84 22.33
N GLU A 168 -2.50 -16.17 23.37
CA GLU A 168 -3.07 -14.94 23.91
C GLU A 168 -2.74 -13.73 23.02
N PRO A 169 -3.68 -12.79 22.81
CA PRO A 169 -3.43 -11.57 22.05
C PRO A 169 -2.32 -10.68 22.61
N LEU A 170 -1.47 -10.16 21.73
CA LEU A 170 -0.34 -9.31 22.10
C LEU A 170 -0.63 -7.83 21.83
N ALA A 171 -0.73 -7.04 22.89
CA ALA A 171 -0.89 -5.59 22.85
C ALA A 171 0.44 -4.86 22.62
N ASN A 172 0.40 -3.69 21.97
CA ASN A 172 1.56 -2.86 21.62
C ASN A 172 2.55 -3.54 20.64
N ALA A 173 2.14 -4.59 19.95
CA ALA A 173 2.88 -5.14 18.83
C ALA A 173 2.70 -4.22 17.62
N LYS A 174 3.81 -3.75 17.04
CA LYS A 174 3.82 -2.88 15.87
C LYS A 174 3.88 -3.75 14.62
N VAL A 175 2.81 -3.73 13.84
CA VAL A 175 2.68 -4.48 12.58
C VAL A 175 2.91 -3.54 11.42
N GLU A 176 3.84 -3.89 10.54
CA GLU A 176 4.16 -3.18 9.31
C GLU A 176 3.72 -4.05 8.12
N ILE A 177 3.09 -3.46 7.09
CA ILE A 177 2.70 -4.15 5.86
C ILE A 177 3.20 -3.41 4.61
N TRP A 178 3.46 -4.18 3.54
CA TRP A 178 3.62 -3.65 2.19
C TRP A 178 3.19 -4.64 1.11
N HIS A 179 2.65 -4.15 0.00
CA HIS A 179 2.39 -4.95 -1.20
C HIS A 179 2.40 -4.12 -2.48
N THR A 180 2.18 -4.78 -3.61
CA THR A 180 2.07 -4.17 -4.94
C THR A 180 0.75 -3.42 -5.13
N GLN A 181 0.76 -2.43 -6.02
CA GLN A 181 -0.44 -1.92 -6.68
C GLN A 181 -1.06 -3.00 -7.57
N ARG A 182 -2.30 -2.80 -8.05
CA ARG A 182 -2.99 -3.72 -8.97
C ARG A 182 -2.19 -4.05 -10.25
N THR A 183 -1.29 -3.16 -10.70
CA THR A 183 -0.33 -3.37 -11.80
C THR A 183 0.86 -4.29 -11.48
N GLY A 184 1.07 -4.70 -10.23
CA GLY A 184 2.26 -5.45 -9.80
C GLY A 184 3.46 -4.56 -9.40
N VAL A 185 3.32 -3.24 -9.42
CA VAL A 185 4.37 -2.24 -9.09
C VAL A 185 4.36 -1.92 -7.58
N TYR A 186 5.54 -1.84 -6.96
CA TYR A 186 5.71 -1.38 -5.58
C TYR A 186 5.98 0.14 -5.51
N SER A 187 5.41 0.81 -4.52
CA SER A 187 5.67 2.22 -4.21
C SER A 187 7.02 2.46 -3.50
N GLY A 188 7.44 3.72 -3.43
CA GLY A 188 8.49 4.21 -2.53
C GLY A 188 9.92 3.97 -3.01
N VAL A 189 10.86 4.66 -2.35
CA VAL A 189 12.30 4.53 -2.63
C VAL A 189 12.80 3.20 -2.06
N THR A 190 12.87 2.18 -2.92
CA THR A 190 13.33 0.84 -2.54
C THR A 190 14.84 0.64 -2.82
N PRO A 191 15.54 -0.23 -2.06
CA PRO A 191 16.94 -0.58 -2.33
C PRO A 191 17.21 -1.15 -3.73
N SER A 192 16.18 -1.66 -4.41
CA SER A 192 16.31 -2.35 -5.70
C SER A 192 15.71 -1.56 -6.88
N GLY A 193 15.18 -0.36 -6.63
CA GLY A 193 14.76 0.62 -7.63
C GLY A 193 13.86 0.02 -8.72
N ALA A 194 14.32 0.10 -9.98
CA ALA A 194 13.61 -0.40 -11.16
C ALA A 194 13.22 -1.90 -11.11
N PHE A 195 13.82 -2.72 -10.25
CA PHE A 195 13.32 -4.09 -10.03
C PHE A 195 11.91 -4.06 -9.40
N CYS A 196 11.62 -3.10 -8.54
CA CYS A 196 10.39 -3.00 -7.76
C CYS A 196 9.29 -2.19 -8.44
N TYR A 197 9.66 -1.22 -9.29
CA TYR A 197 8.72 -0.35 -9.98
C TYR A 197 8.78 -0.35 -11.51
N GLY A 198 9.70 -1.13 -12.11
CA GLY A 198 9.81 -1.23 -13.57
C GLY A 198 10.10 0.12 -14.23
N ASP A 199 9.31 0.44 -15.25
CA ASP A 199 9.37 1.70 -16.01
C ASP A 199 8.48 2.82 -15.42
N ASP A 200 7.95 2.67 -14.20
CA ASP A 200 7.22 3.71 -13.46
C ASP A 200 8.13 4.38 -12.40
N PRO A 201 8.89 5.43 -12.76
CA PRO A 201 9.68 6.19 -11.80
C PRO A 201 8.81 7.12 -10.93
N GLU A 202 7.53 7.30 -11.21
CA GLU A 202 6.68 8.11 -10.33
C GLU A 202 6.31 7.35 -9.04
N ALA A 203 6.30 6.01 -9.09
CA ALA A 203 6.04 5.13 -7.95
C ALA A 203 6.89 5.46 -6.70
N GLU A 204 8.13 5.94 -6.87
CA GLU A 204 9.01 6.30 -5.74
C GLU A 204 8.58 7.55 -4.97
N ASN A 205 7.69 8.37 -5.53
CA ASN A 205 7.13 9.58 -4.89
C ASN A 205 5.93 9.29 -3.97
N TYR A 206 5.43 8.05 -3.97
CA TYR A 206 4.27 7.61 -3.20
C TYR A 206 4.68 6.57 -2.17
N LEU A 207 3.82 6.33 -1.17
CA LEU A 207 3.95 5.21 -0.23
C LEU A 207 2.70 4.32 -0.24
N TYR A 208 1.88 4.38 -1.31
CA TYR A 208 0.66 3.58 -1.44
C TYR A 208 0.90 2.11 -1.09
N PHE A 209 -0.09 1.50 -0.45
CA PHE A 209 -0.07 0.11 0.01
C PHE A 209 1.10 -0.24 0.94
N ARG A 210 1.62 0.77 1.65
CA ARG A 210 2.57 0.63 2.76
C ARG A 210 2.06 1.34 4.02
N GLY A 211 2.23 0.71 5.17
CA GLY A 211 1.90 1.34 6.44
C GLY A 211 2.21 0.49 7.65
N THR A 212 2.13 1.14 8.80
CA THR A 212 2.30 0.52 10.11
C THR A 212 1.07 0.81 10.98
N GLN A 213 0.71 -0.13 11.86
CA GLN A 213 -0.32 0.01 12.89
C GLN A 213 0.20 -0.66 14.18
N THR A 214 -0.26 -0.21 15.34
CA THR A 214 0.09 -0.82 16.64
C THR A 214 -1.13 -1.51 17.24
N THR A 215 -0.98 -2.75 17.73
CA THR A 215 -2.10 -3.54 18.25
C THR A 215 -2.68 -2.96 19.55
N GLY A 216 -4.01 -3.01 19.66
CA GLY A 216 -4.74 -2.73 20.89
C GLY A 216 -4.61 -3.83 21.94
N SER A 217 -5.35 -3.70 23.04
CA SER A 217 -5.42 -4.73 24.10
C SER A 217 -6.04 -6.06 23.64
N ASP A 218 -6.70 -6.05 22.49
CA ASP A 218 -7.27 -7.19 21.78
C ASP A 218 -6.28 -7.84 20.81
N GLY A 219 -5.03 -7.35 20.72
CA GLY A 219 -3.99 -7.83 19.81
C GLY A 219 -4.27 -7.58 18.33
N ARG A 220 -5.31 -6.80 17.99
CA ARG A 220 -5.75 -6.60 16.61
C ARG A 220 -5.16 -5.32 16.01
N VAL A 221 -4.84 -5.38 14.72
CA VAL A 221 -4.74 -4.22 13.83
C VAL A 221 -5.63 -4.43 12.62
N ASP A 222 -6.17 -3.32 12.12
CA ASP A 222 -6.85 -3.26 10.83
C ASP A 222 -6.08 -2.33 9.89
N PHE A 223 -6.03 -2.70 8.61
CA PHE A 223 -5.63 -1.82 7.51
C PHE A 223 -6.76 -1.76 6.48
N ASP A 224 -6.99 -0.57 5.90
CA ASP A 224 -7.78 -0.38 4.69
C ASP A 224 -6.81 -0.27 3.51
N THR A 225 -6.89 -1.21 2.58
CA THR A 225 -5.97 -1.32 1.42
C THR A 225 -6.72 -1.76 0.16
N CYS A 226 -6.02 -2.09 -0.93
CA CYS A 226 -6.59 -2.75 -2.11
C CYS A 226 -5.98 -4.15 -2.31
N PHE A 227 -6.65 -5.00 -3.08
CA PHE A 227 -6.14 -6.33 -3.42
C PHE A 227 -4.86 -6.20 -4.27
N PRO A 228 -3.77 -6.94 -3.98
CA PRO A 228 -2.49 -6.76 -4.68
C PRO A 228 -2.53 -7.17 -6.15
N GLY A 229 -1.68 -6.56 -6.97
CA GLY A 229 -1.36 -7.05 -8.31
C GLY A 229 -0.36 -8.20 -8.27
N TRP A 230 -0.23 -8.93 -9.39
CA TRP A 230 0.77 -9.99 -9.54
C TRP A 230 2.01 -9.51 -10.31
N TYR A 231 3.12 -10.23 -10.14
CA TYR A 231 4.35 -10.08 -10.91
C TYR A 231 5.03 -11.44 -11.03
N GLY A 232 5.84 -11.62 -12.08
CA GLY A 232 6.27 -12.95 -12.52
C GLY A 232 7.01 -13.76 -11.45
N GLY A 233 6.74 -15.06 -11.42
CA GLY A 233 7.39 -16.00 -10.51
C GLY A 233 6.92 -15.92 -9.06
N ARG A 234 5.90 -15.12 -8.74
CA ARG A 234 5.33 -14.95 -7.38
C ARG A 234 3.82 -15.14 -7.37
N ALA A 235 3.30 -15.88 -6.39
CA ALA A 235 1.86 -15.88 -6.09
C ALA A 235 1.42 -14.52 -5.50
N VAL A 236 0.13 -14.20 -5.51
CA VAL A 236 -0.40 -12.92 -5.01
C VAL A 236 -0.27 -12.84 -3.49
N HIS A 237 0.43 -11.81 -2.97
CA HIS A 237 0.80 -11.73 -1.56
C HIS A 237 0.83 -10.30 -0.99
N ILE A 238 0.80 -10.25 0.35
CA ILE A 238 1.07 -9.07 1.18
C ILE A 238 2.23 -9.42 2.11
N HIS A 239 3.28 -8.61 2.11
CA HIS A 239 4.37 -8.75 3.08
C HIS A 239 4.00 -8.13 4.42
N PHE A 240 4.58 -8.65 5.51
CA PHE A 240 4.52 -7.97 6.80
C PHE A 240 5.77 -8.21 7.66
N ARG A 241 5.95 -7.31 8.64
CA ARG A 241 6.82 -7.50 9.81
C ARG A 241 6.02 -7.28 11.08
N VAL A 242 6.41 -7.95 12.18
CA VAL A 242 5.88 -7.69 13.52
C VAL A 242 7.02 -7.38 14.48
N TYR A 243 6.91 -6.26 15.18
CA TYR A 243 7.84 -5.82 16.20
C TYR A 243 7.18 -5.80 17.58
N VAL A 244 7.93 -6.18 18.61
CA VAL A 244 7.56 -6.04 20.03
C VAL A 244 8.73 -5.35 20.73
N ASP A 245 8.46 -4.30 21.51
CA ASP A 245 9.49 -3.46 22.15
C ASP A 245 10.61 -3.01 21.16
N ASP A 246 10.19 -2.61 19.95
CA ASP A 246 11.03 -2.27 18.79
C ASP A 246 11.97 -3.37 18.26
N ALA A 247 11.95 -4.57 18.82
CA ALA A 247 12.66 -5.73 18.27
C ALA A 247 11.81 -6.47 17.25
N LEU A 248 12.43 -6.96 16.17
CA LEU A 248 11.77 -7.72 15.10
C LEU A 248 11.51 -9.17 15.55
N HIS A 249 10.23 -9.54 15.71
CA HIS A 249 9.82 -10.88 16.14
C HIS A 249 9.55 -11.82 14.97
N ALA A 250 9.01 -11.30 13.86
CA ALA A 250 8.74 -12.05 12.63
C ALA A 250 8.77 -11.16 11.38
N THR A 251 9.27 -11.71 10.27
CA THR A 251 9.06 -11.19 8.90
C THR A 251 8.46 -12.33 8.09
N SER A 252 7.28 -12.13 7.48
CA SER A 252 6.65 -13.17 6.67
C SER A 252 5.75 -12.59 5.57
N GLN A 253 5.04 -13.44 4.85
CA GLN A 253 4.15 -13.09 3.74
C GLN A 253 2.80 -13.79 3.90
N LEU A 254 1.73 -13.09 3.54
CA LEU A 254 0.34 -13.56 3.54
C LEU A 254 -0.15 -13.69 2.10
N PHE A 255 -0.79 -14.80 1.77
CA PHE A 255 -1.16 -15.15 0.41
C PHE A 255 -2.67 -15.33 0.26
N PHE A 256 -3.17 -15.21 -0.97
CA PHE A 256 -4.55 -15.49 -1.32
C PHE A 256 -4.68 -16.86 -2.00
N SER A 257 -5.84 -17.52 -1.88
CA SER A 257 -6.06 -18.81 -2.54
C SER A 257 -6.04 -18.67 -4.07
N ASP A 258 -5.55 -19.70 -4.76
CA ASP A 258 -5.45 -19.68 -6.23
C ASP A 258 -6.83 -19.55 -6.90
N ASP A 259 -7.88 -20.12 -6.30
CA ASP A 259 -9.27 -19.95 -6.75
C ASP A 259 -9.73 -18.47 -6.69
N LEU A 260 -9.39 -17.75 -5.61
CA LEU A 260 -9.72 -16.32 -5.47
C LEU A 260 -8.91 -15.48 -6.47
N ASN A 261 -7.62 -15.78 -6.61
CA ASN A 261 -6.76 -15.13 -7.61
C ASN A 261 -7.37 -15.30 -9.01
N ALA A 262 -7.76 -16.53 -9.37
CA ALA A 262 -8.39 -16.83 -10.65
C ALA A 262 -9.71 -16.07 -10.85
N GLU A 263 -10.57 -15.98 -9.83
CA GLU A 263 -11.82 -15.21 -9.86
C GLU A 263 -11.56 -13.71 -10.12
N ILE A 264 -10.68 -13.09 -9.34
CA ILE A 264 -10.40 -11.64 -9.42
C ILE A 264 -9.77 -11.29 -10.76
N PHE A 265 -8.72 -12.01 -11.19
CA PHE A 265 -8.03 -11.73 -12.46
C PHE A 265 -8.80 -12.20 -13.71
N ALA A 266 -9.91 -12.94 -13.55
CA ALA A 266 -10.82 -13.24 -14.67
C ALA A 266 -11.99 -12.26 -14.78
N GLY A 267 -12.54 -11.80 -13.65
CA GLY A 267 -13.84 -11.13 -13.60
C GLY A 267 -13.86 -9.71 -13.05
N HIS A 268 -12.82 -9.25 -12.35
CA HIS A 268 -12.83 -7.92 -11.74
C HIS A 268 -12.43 -6.84 -12.76
N ALA A 269 -13.27 -5.81 -12.92
CA ALA A 269 -13.08 -4.76 -13.93
C ALA A 269 -11.73 -4.01 -13.81
N GLU A 270 -11.15 -3.95 -12.61
CA GLU A 270 -9.85 -3.33 -12.34
C GLU A 270 -8.65 -4.31 -12.30
N TYR A 271 -8.83 -5.61 -12.59
CA TYR A 271 -7.73 -6.59 -12.62
C TYR A 271 -7.70 -7.45 -13.89
N SER A 272 -8.83 -7.64 -14.57
CA SER A 272 -8.92 -8.49 -15.76
C SER A 272 -8.05 -8.03 -16.94
N GLU A 273 -7.62 -6.76 -16.95
CA GLU A 273 -6.68 -6.22 -17.96
C GLU A 273 -5.24 -6.75 -17.82
N PHE A 274 -4.83 -7.19 -16.62
CA PHE A 274 -3.47 -7.68 -16.34
C PHE A 274 -3.28 -9.18 -16.60
N GLY A 275 -4.34 -9.88 -17.04
CA GLY A 275 -4.32 -11.32 -17.23
C GLY A 275 -4.18 -12.13 -15.93
N GLN A 276 -4.10 -13.45 -16.08
CA GLN A 276 -3.98 -14.39 -14.96
C GLN A 276 -2.55 -14.43 -14.41
N PRO A 277 -2.35 -14.53 -13.08
CA PRO A 277 -1.04 -14.75 -12.47
C PRO A 277 -0.32 -15.97 -13.06
N ASP A 278 0.97 -15.83 -13.37
CA ASP A 278 1.77 -16.92 -13.94
C ASP A 278 2.20 -17.99 -12.93
N THR A 279 2.00 -17.72 -11.63
CA THR A 279 2.51 -18.50 -10.50
C THR A 279 1.41 -18.75 -9.49
N THR A 280 1.16 -20.04 -9.19
CA THR A 280 0.26 -20.49 -8.11
C THR A 280 0.99 -20.59 -6.78
N ASN A 281 0.26 -20.70 -5.66
CA ASN A 281 0.86 -20.94 -4.34
C ASN A 281 1.71 -22.23 -4.29
N GLU A 282 1.40 -23.24 -5.11
CA GLU A 282 2.19 -24.49 -5.21
C GLU A 282 3.52 -24.30 -5.94
N THR A 283 3.58 -23.36 -6.88
CA THR A 283 4.77 -23.07 -7.70
C THR A 283 5.55 -21.84 -7.24
N ASP A 284 5.05 -21.09 -6.26
CA ASP A 284 5.70 -19.91 -5.70
C ASP A 284 7.04 -20.26 -5.03
N ASN A 285 8.06 -19.44 -5.27
CA ASN A 285 9.42 -19.70 -4.80
C ASN A 285 9.70 -19.28 -3.34
N ILE A 286 8.66 -18.94 -2.57
CA ILE A 286 8.74 -18.67 -1.13
C ILE A 286 7.97 -19.75 -0.36
N ILE A 287 6.71 -20.03 -0.73
CA ILE A 287 5.86 -20.99 -0.02
C ILE A 287 5.62 -22.32 -0.75
N GLY A 288 5.97 -22.46 -2.03
CA GLY A 288 5.68 -23.66 -2.82
C GLY A 288 6.21 -24.96 -2.21
N GLY A 289 7.37 -24.91 -1.57
CA GLY A 289 8.00 -26.03 -0.86
C GLY A 289 7.38 -26.40 0.50
N GLU A 290 6.34 -25.70 0.97
CA GLU A 290 5.63 -26.03 2.21
C GLU A 290 4.57 -27.13 1.97
N ASP A 291 4.63 -28.23 2.72
CA ASP A 291 3.61 -29.30 2.67
C ASP A 291 2.21 -28.79 3.08
N ASP A 292 2.16 -27.89 4.08
CA ASP A 292 0.95 -27.22 4.53
C ASP A 292 1.09 -25.69 4.41
N LYS A 293 0.35 -25.12 3.47
CA LYS A 293 0.36 -23.69 3.16
C LYS A 293 -0.69 -22.90 3.96
N THR A 294 -1.55 -23.55 4.75
CA THR A 294 -2.69 -22.91 5.42
C THR A 294 -2.26 -21.80 6.39
N ASN A 295 -1.09 -21.92 7.02
CA ASN A 295 -0.58 -20.89 7.93
C ASN A 295 -0.33 -19.54 7.22
N TYR A 296 -0.06 -19.53 5.91
CA TYR A 296 0.18 -18.30 5.13
C TYR A 296 -1.07 -17.77 4.41
N LEU A 297 -2.11 -18.59 4.20
CA LEU A 297 -3.31 -18.20 3.44
C LEU A 297 -4.29 -17.33 4.23
N LEU A 298 -4.70 -16.19 3.67
CA LEU A 298 -5.75 -15.31 4.21
C LEU A 298 -7.13 -15.98 4.14
N THR A 299 -7.91 -15.86 5.21
CA THR A 299 -9.36 -16.14 5.17
C THR A 299 -10.07 -14.92 4.60
N VAL A 300 -10.95 -15.09 3.62
CA VAL A 300 -11.63 -13.97 2.95
C VAL A 300 -13.15 -14.08 3.00
N ALA A 301 -13.83 -12.93 3.04
CA ALA A 301 -15.27 -12.80 2.90
C ALA A 301 -15.64 -11.52 2.13
N ARG A 302 -16.75 -11.54 1.40
CA ARG A 302 -17.29 -10.34 0.73
C ARG A 302 -18.26 -9.60 1.65
N MET A 303 -18.00 -8.32 1.85
CA MET A 303 -18.77 -7.43 2.72
C MET A 303 -20.02 -6.86 2.01
N PRO A 304 -20.97 -6.26 2.74
CA PRO A 304 -22.22 -5.74 2.17
C PRO A 304 -22.06 -4.68 1.08
N ASP A 305 -20.95 -3.94 1.09
CA ASP A 305 -20.59 -2.90 0.10
C ASP A 305 -19.74 -3.45 -1.06
N GLY A 306 -19.45 -4.75 -1.06
CA GLY A 306 -18.63 -5.43 -2.07
C GLY A 306 -17.13 -5.42 -1.76
N ALA A 307 -16.68 -4.77 -0.69
CA ALA A 307 -15.28 -4.86 -0.26
C ALA A 307 -14.94 -6.27 0.24
N MET A 308 -13.65 -6.60 0.26
CA MET A 308 -13.14 -7.82 0.88
C MET A 308 -12.81 -7.57 2.35
N LEU A 309 -13.25 -8.46 3.24
CA LEU A 309 -12.62 -8.64 4.54
C LEU A 309 -11.63 -9.81 4.39
N ALA A 310 -10.35 -9.55 4.61
CA ALA A 310 -9.29 -10.54 4.63
C ALA A 310 -8.69 -10.61 6.04
N SER A 311 -8.54 -11.81 6.60
CA SER A 311 -8.11 -11.99 7.98
C SER A 311 -7.11 -13.12 8.21
N LYS A 312 -6.21 -12.92 9.17
CA LYS A 312 -5.23 -13.92 9.64
C LYS A 312 -4.89 -13.72 11.12
N VAL A 313 -4.75 -14.82 11.85
CA VAL A 313 -4.05 -14.85 13.15
C VAL A 313 -2.56 -15.04 12.88
N ILE A 314 -1.73 -14.14 13.41
CA ILE A 314 -0.27 -14.17 13.28
C ILE A 314 0.29 -14.53 14.67
N ALA A 315 0.64 -15.80 14.87
CA ALA A 315 1.32 -16.23 16.08
C ALA A 315 2.82 -15.96 15.95
N ILE A 316 3.37 -15.15 16.86
CA ILE A 316 4.81 -14.85 16.92
C ILE A 316 5.43 -15.46 18.18
N ARG A 317 6.74 -15.69 18.15
CA ARG A 317 7.50 -16.07 19.34
C ARG A 317 7.38 -15.01 20.44
N SER A 318 7.20 -15.47 21.67
CA SER A 318 7.02 -14.63 22.87
C SER A 318 8.34 -14.09 23.42
N SER A 319 9.47 -14.66 22.99
CA SER A 319 10.82 -14.14 23.22
C SER A 319 11.72 -14.41 22.02
N LEU A 320 12.70 -13.53 21.77
CA LEU A 320 13.73 -13.73 20.74
C LEU A 320 14.68 -14.90 21.04
N ASP A 321 14.75 -15.36 22.30
CA ASP A 321 15.48 -16.57 22.71
C ASP A 321 14.78 -17.85 22.25
N GLN A 322 13.48 -17.79 21.91
CA GLN A 322 12.75 -18.91 21.32
C GLN A 322 13.15 -19.06 19.83
N GLN A 323 13.34 -20.30 19.41
CA GLN A 323 13.68 -20.67 18.05
C GLN A 323 12.56 -20.27 17.09
N SER A 324 12.88 -19.50 16.04
CA SER A 324 11.98 -19.31 14.90
C SER A 324 12.08 -20.47 13.91
N CYS A 325 11.07 -20.58 13.05
CA CYS A 325 11.08 -21.45 11.88
C CYS A 325 11.09 -20.59 10.61
N ALA A 326 11.46 -21.19 9.47
CA ALA A 326 11.47 -20.53 8.17
C ALA A 326 10.93 -21.48 7.09
N THR A 327 10.35 -20.94 6.02
CA THR A 327 9.83 -21.75 4.90
C THR A 327 10.92 -22.54 4.20
N GLN A 328 10.59 -23.75 3.74
CA GLN A 328 11.49 -24.62 2.96
C GLN A 328 11.81 -24.04 1.57
N GLY A 329 10.99 -23.11 1.05
CA GLY A 329 11.02 -22.66 -0.34
C GLY A 329 12.09 -21.64 -0.72
N GLY A 330 12.78 -20.99 0.23
CA GLY A 330 13.44 -19.67 0.13
C GLY A 330 14.51 -19.36 -0.94
N GLY A 331 14.33 -19.78 -2.19
CA GLY A 331 15.15 -19.43 -3.35
C GLY A 331 14.68 -18.13 -4.00
N GLY A 332 15.15 -16.99 -3.49
CA GLY A 332 14.80 -15.65 -3.97
C GLY A 332 15.14 -15.40 -5.44
N GLY A 333 14.19 -15.69 -6.33
CA GLY A 333 14.17 -15.31 -7.73
C GLY A 333 13.05 -14.29 -7.96
N GLY A 334 13.39 -13.10 -8.44
CA GLY A 334 12.42 -12.06 -8.74
C GLY A 334 12.05 -12.04 -10.22
N GLY A 335 10.76 -12.11 -10.56
CA GLY A 335 10.27 -11.77 -11.89
C GLY A 335 9.78 -10.32 -11.97
N MET A 336 9.52 -9.86 -13.20
CA MET A 336 9.02 -8.51 -13.49
C MET A 336 7.48 -8.49 -13.46
N PRO A 337 6.84 -7.32 -13.26
CA PRO A 337 5.40 -7.16 -13.47
C PRO A 337 4.96 -7.64 -14.86
N PRO A 338 3.69 -8.06 -15.04
CA PRO A 338 3.16 -8.38 -16.35
C PRO A 338 3.31 -7.18 -17.32
N PRO A 339 3.47 -7.43 -18.62
CA PRO A 339 3.45 -6.34 -19.60
C PRO A 339 2.08 -5.65 -19.56
N MET A 340 2.10 -4.33 -19.35
CA MET A 340 0.92 -3.49 -19.47
C MET A 340 0.38 -3.55 -20.92
N PRO A 341 -0.95 -3.58 -21.12
CA PRO A 341 -1.57 -3.61 -22.46
C PRO A 341 -1.43 -2.29 -23.25
#